data_AF-A0A934FHU1-F1
#
_entry.id   AF-A0A934FHU1-F1
#
_cell.length_a   1.000
_cell.length_b   1.000
_cell.length_c   1.000
_cell.angle_alpha   90.00
_cell.angle_beta   90.00
_cell.angle_gamma   90.00
#
_symmetry.space_group_name_H-M   'P 1'
#
loop_
_entity.id
_entity.type
_entity.pdbx_description
1 polymer ?
#
loop_
_entity_poly.entity_id
_entity_poly.type
_entity_poly.pdbx_seq_one_letter_code
_entity_poly.pdbx_strand_id
1 'polypeptide(L)'
;MRFAIAGLFFALSVFAADWLHLDNGQVRLGVDRAAGASIGYFGESATGRNLLNHHDKGRFIQQSYYGAKDGSDWNGKPWRWNPVQGGGWRGEPARTLAFTNTATTLYAKTLPKHWATGADLPEVVMEEWIELRERVAHIRFKMTCSEARAGDLQSPSKPDGGYKPPAHPPAHQELPAVFADFALTNLVYYNGTAPWTGGALTRRVPGWPNEYDKQLTENWAAYVDARDWGLGVFVPGTTEMTFYRHPGKPGPAGGGCSYLAPIRTL
;
A
#
# COMPACT_ATOMS: atom_id res chain seq x y z
N MET A 1 -19.51 -52.56 -9.97
CA MET A 1 -19.51 -51.59 -8.85
C MET A 1 -18.97 -50.27 -9.39
N ARG A 2 -19.83 -49.26 -9.60
CA ARG A 2 -19.43 -47.95 -10.16
C ARG A 2 -19.19 -47.00 -8.99
N PHE A 3 -17.95 -46.53 -8.83
CA PHE A 3 -17.64 -45.45 -7.88
C PHE A 3 -17.86 -44.11 -8.58
N ALA A 4 -18.80 -43.31 -8.06
CA ALA A 4 -18.91 -41.90 -8.41
C ALA A 4 -17.95 -41.13 -7.49
N ILE A 5 -16.88 -40.59 -8.05
CA ILE A 5 -16.03 -39.62 -7.35
C ILE A 5 -16.73 -38.27 -7.47
N ALA A 6 -17.33 -37.81 -6.37
CA ALA A 6 -17.80 -36.44 -6.25
C ALA A 6 -16.57 -35.54 -6.04
N GLY A 7 -16.10 -34.91 -7.12
CA GLY A 7 -15.11 -33.85 -7.03
C GLY A 7 -15.72 -32.63 -6.38
N LEU A 8 -15.34 -32.36 -5.13
CA LEU A 8 -15.69 -31.12 -4.45
C LEU A 8 -14.83 -30.00 -5.08
N PHE A 9 -15.39 -29.28 -6.06
CA PHE A 9 -14.77 -28.06 -6.56
C PHE A 9 -14.88 -26.99 -5.47
N PHE A 10 -13.77 -26.71 -4.77
CA PHE A 10 -13.63 -25.47 -4.03
C PHE A 10 -13.60 -24.33 -5.05
N ALA A 11 -14.72 -23.62 -5.19
CA ALA A 11 -14.71 -22.32 -5.83
C ALA A 11 -13.82 -21.40 -4.98
N LEU A 12 -12.66 -20.99 -5.54
CA LEU A 12 -11.94 -19.85 -5.02
C LEU A 12 -12.90 -18.65 -5.13
N SER A 13 -13.44 -18.19 -4.00
CA SER A 13 -14.16 -16.92 -3.96
C SER A 13 -13.17 -15.81 -4.30
N VAL A 14 -13.18 -15.39 -5.56
CA VAL A 14 -12.54 -14.15 -5.97
C VAL A 14 -13.39 -13.03 -5.39
N PHE A 15 -12.92 -12.38 -4.34
CA PHE A 15 -13.56 -11.19 -3.81
C PHE A 15 -13.46 -10.08 -4.87
N ALA A 16 -14.59 -9.70 -5.46
CA ALA A 16 -14.65 -8.64 -6.44
C ALA A 16 -14.31 -7.30 -5.77
N ALA A 17 -13.56 -6.45 -6.47
CA ALA A 17 -13.27 -5.10 -6.02
C ALA A 17 -14.55 -4.26 -5.95
N ASP A 18 -14.67 -3.44 -4.91
CA ASP A 18 -15.76 -2.48 -4.74
C ASP A 18 -15.21 -1.05 -4.82
N TRP A 19 -15.00 -0.58 -6.06
CA TRP A 19 -14.36 0.69 -6.33
C TRP A 19 -15.26 1.89 -6.01
N LEU A 20 -14.82 2.73 -5.08
CA LEU A 20 -15.30 4.11 -4.95
C LEU A 20 -14.27 5.06 -5.56
N HIS A 21 -14.74 6.11 -6.24
CA HIS A 21 -13.87 7.19 -6.70
C HIS A 21 -14.26 8.54 -6.11
N LEU A 22 -13.24 9.27 -5.63
CA LEU A 22 -13.29 10.72 -5.42
C LEU A 22 -12.88 11.41 -6.72
N ASP A 23 -13.51 12.52 -7.05
CA ASP A 23 -13.21 13.31 -8.24
C ASP A 23 -13.51 14.79 -7.97
N ASN A 24 -12.53 15.67 -8.23
CA ASN A 24 -12.68 17.13 -8.10
C ASN A 24 -12.69 17.86 -9.45
N GLY A 25 -12.80 17.13 -10.56
CA GLY A 25 -12.75 17.65 -11.93
C GLY A 25 -11.33 17.84 -12.49
N GLN A 26 -10.29 17.76 -11.66
CA GLN A 26 -8.88 17.81 -12.10
C GLN A 26 -8.20 16.45 -11.96
N VAL A 27 -8.34 15.83 -10.78
CA VAL A 27 -7.83 14.50 -10.49
C VAL A 27 -8.93 13.62 -9.90
N ARG A 28 -8.77 12.32 -10.15
CA ARG A 28 -9.64 11.26 -9.65
C ARG A 28 -8.80 10.26 -8.89
N LEU A 29 -9.27 9.86 -7.71
CA LEU A 29 -8.65 8.86 -6.85
C LEU A 29 -9.65 7.75 -6.57
N GLY A 30 -9.23 6.49 -6.70
CA GLY A 30 -10.08 5.33 -6.44
C GLY A 30 -9.54 4.41 -5.36
N VAL A 31 -10.45 3.97 -4.49
CA VAL A 31 -10.21 3.03 -3.39
C VAL A 31 -11.06 1.77 -3.57
N ASP A 32 -10.53 0.62 -3.16
CA ASP A 32 -11.30 -0.62 -3.07
C ASP A 32 -11.91 -0.78 -1.67
N ARG A 33 -13.21 -0.52 -1.54
CA ARG A 33 -13.95 -0.62 -0.27
C ARG A 33 -14.00 -2.05 0.27
N ALA A 34 -13.90 -3.04 -0.61
CA ALA A 34 -13.83 -4.45 -0.24
C ALA A 34 -12.43 -4.87 0.23
N ALA A 35 -11.43 -3.98 0.17
CA ALA A 35 -10.05 -4.23 0.58
C ALA A 35 -9.54 -3.09 1.47
N GLY A 36 -10.25 -2.83 2.57
CA GLY A 36 -9.84 -1.84 3.57
C GLY A 36 -9.69 -0.40 3.06
N ALA A 37 -10.40 -0.06 1.98
CA ALA A 37 -10.31 1.22 1.27
C ALA A 37 -8.91 1.53 0.70
N SER A 38 -8.12 0.48 0.40
CA SER A 38 -6.78 0.66 -0.17
C SER A 38 -6.83 1.34 -1.54
N ILE A 39 -5.85 2.22 -1.82
CA ILE A 39 -5.86 3.07 -3.01
C ILE A 39 -5.19 2.33 -4.18
N GLY A 40 -5.89 2.22 -5.30
CA GLY A 40 -5.35 1.60 -6.52
C GLY A 40 -5.66 2.36 -7.80
N TYR A 41 -6.27 3.55 -7.70
CA TYR A 41 -6.42 4.44 -8.83
C TYR A 41 -6.02 5.86 -8.45
N PHE A 42 -5.19 6.49 -9.29
CA PHE A 42 -4.99 7.93 -9.28
C PHE A 42 -4.61 8.42 -10.68
N GLY A 43 -5.18 9.55 -11.10
CA GLY A 43 -4.91 10.14 -12.41
C GLY A 43 -5.74 11.38 -12.70
N GLU A 44 -5.53 11.99 -13.87
CA GLU A 44 -6.30 13.15 -14.32
C GLU A 44 -7.75 12.74 -14.65
N SER A 45 -8.73 13.48 -14.12
CA SER A 45 -10.16 13.19 -14.32
C SER A 45 -10.53 13.18 -15.80
N ALA A 46 -9.97 14.13 -16.57
CA ALA A 46 -10.29 14.31 -17.98
C ALA A 46 -9.83 13.15 -18.88
N THR A 47 -8.75 12.45 -18.51
CA THR A 47 -8.19 11.37 -19.34
C THR A 47 -8.69 9.99 -18.93
N GLY A 48 -9.12 9.82 -17.67
CA GLY A 48 -9.48 8.51 -17.12
C GLY A 48 -8.30 7.53 -17.00
N ARG A 49 -7.06 7.96 -17.27
CA ARG A 49 -5.87 7.12 -17.19
C ARG A 49 -5.50 6.87 -15.73
N ASN A 50 -5.41 5.59 -15.35
CA ASN A 50 -4.83 5.21 -14.06
C ASN A 50 -3.30 5.24 -14.14
N LEU A 51 -2.65 5.91 -13.19
CA LEU A 51 -1.19 5.99 -13.05
C LEU A 51 -0.62 4.97 -12.08
N LEU A 52 -1.49 4.24 -11.38
CA LEU A 52 -1.11 3.21 -10.42
C LEU A 52 -1.20 1.83 -11.05
N ASN A 53 -0.31 0.96 -10.62
CA ASN A 53 -0.35 -0.48 -10.84
C ASN A 53 -0.89 -1.17 -9.59
N HIS A 54 -1.96 -1.94 -9.73
CA HIS A 54 -2.59 -2.73 -8.67
C HIS A 54 -2.79 -4.19 -9.11
N HIS A 55 -1.80 -4.76 -9.81
CA HIS A 55 -1.85 -6.15 -10.30
C HIS A 55 -2.28 -7.17 -9.22
N ASP A 56 -1.88 -6.93 -7.97
CA ASP A 56 -2.24 -7.72 -6.80
C ASP A 56 -2.48 -6.80 -5.59
N LYS A 57 -3.05 -7.35 -4.51
CA LYS A 57 -3.39 -6.58 -3.31
C LYS A 57 -2.16 -5.99 -2.60
N GLY A 58 -0.96 -6.53 -2.81
CA GLY A 58 0.27 -5.98 -2.26
C GLY A 58 0.68 -4.66 -2.90
N ARG A 59 0.13 -4.34 -4.08
CA ARG A 59 0.49 -3.14 -4.85
C ARG A 59 -0.43 -1.93 -4.67
N PHE A 60 -1.47 -2.06 -3.83
CA PHE A 60 -2.21 -0.88 -3.42
C PHE A 60 -1.32 0.06 -2.59
N ILE A 61 -1.55 1.37 -2.73
CA ILE A 61 -1.06 2.35 -1.75
C ILE A 61 -1.91 2.16 -0.49
N GLN A 62 -1.29 1.67 0.57
CA GLN A 62 -1.98 1.16 1.76
C GLN A 62 -1.06 1.16 2.97
N GLN A 63 -1.61 1.19 4.17
CA GLN A 63 -0.83 0.99 5.39
C GLN A 63 -0.30 -0.45 5.47
N SER A 64 1.01 -0.58 5.70
CA SER A 64 1.71 -1.84 5.99
C SER A 64 2.83 -1.55 6.97
N TYR A 65 2.90 -2.28 8.07
CA TYR A 65 3.94 -2.09 9.10
C TYR A 65 4.67 -3.39 9.39
N TYR A 66 5.94 -3.32 9.76
CA TYR A 66 6.79 -4.45 10.10
C TYR A 66 7.16 -4.40 11.57
N GLY A 67 6.84 -5.46 12.31
CA GLY A 67 7.15 -5.60 13.73
C GLY A 67 8.13 -6.74 14.03
N ALA A 68 7.98 -7.27 15.24
CA ALA A 68 8.79 -8.38 15.74
C ALA A 68 8.57 -9.67 14.92
N LYS A 69 9.59 -10.55 14.91
CA LYS A 69 9.42 -11.92 14.40
C LYS A 69 8.37 -12.63 15.26
N ASP A 70 7.43 -13.29 14.61
CA ASP A 70 6.30 -13.97 15.25
C ASP A 70 6.19 -15.45 14.85
N GLY A 71 7.14 -15.94 14.05
CA GLY A 71 7.16 -17.32 13.56
C GLY A 71 6.20 -17.59 12.40
N SER A 72 5.56 -16.56 11.85
CA SER A 72 4.73 -16.69 10.64
C SER A 72 5.57 -17.06 9.42
N ASP A 73 4.92 -17.65 8.41
CA ASP A 73 5.54 -18.09 7.16
C ASP A 73 4.83 -17.46 5.96
N TRP A 74 5.60 -16.74 5.14
CA TRP A 74 5.15 -16.22 3.86
C TRP A 74 5.68 -17.12 2.74
N ASN A 75 4.87 -18.11 2.37
CA ASN A 75 5.12 -18.98 1.22
C ASN A 75 6.49 -19.68 1.26
N GLY A 76 6.78 -20.33 2.39
CA GLY A 76 8.04 -21.04 2.68
C GLY A 76 9.17 -20.13 3.16
N LYS A 77 8.90 -18.83 3.39
CA LYS A 77 9.88 -17.87 3.90
C LYS A 77 9.47 -17.43 5.31
N PRO A 78 10.37 -17.56 6.31
CA PRO A 78 10.12 -16.99 7.63
C PRO A 78 9.77 -15.51 7.54
N TRP A 79 8.69 -15.13 8.23
CA TRP A 79 8.14 -13.78 8.21
C TRP A 79 8.09 -13.18 9.63
N ARG A 80 7.34 -12.09 9.77
CA ARG A 80 7.20 -11.30 10.98
C ARG A 80 5.80 -10.70 11.06
N TRP A 81 5.49 -10.15 12.23
CA TRP A 81 4.27 -9.40 12.43
C TRP A 81 4.16 -8.30 11.39
N ASN A 82 3.12 -8.37 10.56
CA ASN A 82 2.93 -7.45 9.44
C ASN A 82 1.45 -7.19 9.15
N PRO A 83 0.82 -6.20 9.84
CA PRO A 83 -0.53 -5.76 9.51
C PRO A 83 -0.54 -5.04 8.16
N VAL A 84 -1.52 -5.38 7.32
CA VAL A 84 -1.72 -4.82 5.97
C VAL A 84 -3.18 -4.41 5.79
N GLN A 85 -3.39 -3.17 5.33
CA GLN A 85 -4.70 -2.56 5.16
C GLN A 85 -5.54 -3.19 4.05
N GLY A 86 -4.95 -3.69 2.96
CA GLY A 86 -5.69 -4.22 1.81
C GLY A 86 -6.03 -5.70 1.91
N GLY A 87 -5.20 -6.49 2.61
CA GLY A 87 -5.43 -7.92 2.77
C GLY A 87 -4.17 -8.76 2.86
N GLY A 88 -4.37 -10.07 3.05
CA GLY A 88 -3.30 -11.07 3.07
C GLY A 88 -2.77 -11.40 1.67
N TRP A 89 -1.60 -12.04 1.62
CA TRP A 89 -0.91 -12.32 0.34
C TRP A 89 -1.66 -13.29 -0.58
N ARG A 90 -2.61 -14.09 -0.05
CA ARG A 90 -3.46 -14.99 -0.83
C ARG A 90 -4.77 -14.32 -1.27
N GLY A 91 -4.95 -13.04 -0.99
CA GLY A 91 -6.09 -12.25 -1.42
C GLY A 91 -7.20 -12.11 -0.38
N GLU A 92 -7.03 -12.59 0.85
CA GLU A 92 -8.00 -12.41 1.92
C GLU A 92 -8.19 -10.92 2.21
N PRO A 93 -9.38 -10.34 2.02
CA PRO A 93 -9.57 -8.90 2.20
C PRO A 93 -9.54 -8.51 3.66
N ALA A 94 -8.98 -7.34 3.94
CA ALA A 94 -9.19 -6.66 5.22
C ALA A 94 -10.61 -6.09 5.32
N ARG A 95 -11.09 -5.88 6.55
CA ARG A 95 -12.46 -5.45 6.80
C ARG A 95 -12.54 -3.94 7.04
N THR A 96 -13.35 -3.26 6.25
CA THR A 96 -13.74 -1.88 6.49
C THR A 96 -14.75 -1.82 7.65
N LEU A 97 -14.36 -1.21 8.77
CA LEU A 97 -15.16 -1.06 9.99
C LEU A 97 -16.03 0.20 9.99
N ALA A 98 -15.55 1.28 9.38
CA ALA A 98 -16.29 2.51 9.19
C ALA A 98 -15.83 3.18 7.90
N PHE A 99 -16.75 3.86 7.22
CA PHE A 99 -16.48 4.49 5.95
C PHE A 99 -17.42 5.67 5.72
N THR A 100 -16.89 6.83 5.39
CA THR A 100 -17.66 8.00 4.99
C THR A 100 -16.94 8.73 3.86
N ASN A 101 -17.67 9.35 2.95
CA ASN A 101 -17.08 10.12 1.86
C ASN A 101 -18.00 11.26 1.38
N THR A 102 -17.39 12.23 0.73
CA THR A 102 -18.05 13.19 -0.18
C THR A 102 -17.56 12.93 -1.61
N ALA A 103 -17.76 13.87 -2.53
CA ALA A 103 -17.14 13.81 -3.86
C ALA A 103 -15.61 13.95 -3.82
N THR A 104 -15.06 14.65 -2.82
CA THR A 104 -13.64 15.04 -2.77
C THR A 104 -12.92 14.62 -1.49
N THR A 105 -13.64 14.04 -0.53
CA THR A 105 -13.06 13.59 0.75
C THR A 105 -13.50 12.17 1.09
N LEU A 106 -12.68 11.47 1.85
CA LEU A 106 -12.99 10.14 2.38
C LEU A 106 -12.35 9.95 3.75
N TYR A 107 -13.04 9.20 4.59
CA TYR A 107 -12.50 8.56 5.78
C TYR A 107 -12.80 7.07 5.75
N ALA A 108 -11.82 6.24 6.08
CA ALA A 108 -12.02 4.82 6.32
C ALA A 108 -11.31 4.37 7.60
N LYS A 109 -11.93 3.40 8.27
CA LYS A 109 -11.37 2.67 9.40
C LYS A 109 -11.38 1.19 9.05
N THR A 110 -10.25 0.53 9.23
CA THR A 110 -10.01 -0.84 8.76
C THR A 110 -9.45 -1.71 9.88
N LEU A 111 -9.97 -2.92 9.97
CA LEU A 111 -9.33 -4.04 10.67
C LEU A 111 -8.41 -4.75 9.67
N PRO A 112 -7.08 -4.63 9.82
CA PRO A 112 -6.15 -5.18 8.85
C PRO A 112 -6.04 -6.70 8.95
N LYS A 113 -5.42 -7.27 7.92
CA LYS A 113 -4.96 -8.67 7.93
C LYS A 113 -3.49 -8.73 8.27
N HIS A 114 -3.08 -9.83 8.90
CA HIS A 114 -1.69 -10.23 8.90
C HIS A 114 -1.29 -10.71 7.51
N TRP A 115 -0.25 -10.12 6.90
CA TRP A 115 0.16 -10.42 5.52
C TRP A 115 0.30 -11.91 5.25
N ALA A 116 1.18 -12.58 6.02
CA ALA A 116 1.56 -13.98 5.82
C ALA A 116 0.42 -14.99 6.12
N THR A 117 -0.28 -14.81 7.24
CA THR A 117 -1.26 -15.78 7.74
C THR A 117 -2.68 -15.51 7.23
N GLY A 118 -3.01 -14.27 6.85
CA GLY A 118 -4.37 -13.84 6.48
C GLY A 118 -5.32 -13.69 7.67
N ALA A 119 -4.82 -13.82 8.91
CA ALA A 119 -5.61 -13.64 10.13
C ALA A 119 -5.96 -12.16 10.35
N ASP A 120 -7.11 -11.89 10.98
CA ASP A 120 -7.43 -10.56 11.50
C ASP A 120 -6.45 -10.21 12.64
N LEU A 121 -6.06 -8.94 12.75
CA LEU A 121 -5.21 -8.42 13.83
C LEU A 121 -6.03 -7.47 14.72
N PRO A 122 -6.77 -8.01 15.72
CA PRO A 122 -7.75 -7.23 16.46
C PRO A 122 -7.17 -6.11 17.32
N GLU A 123 -5.90 -6.23 17.71
CA GLU A 123 -5.15 -5.19 18.41
C GLU A 123 -4.87 -3.95 17.54
N VAL A 124 -5.00 -4.07 16.21
CA VAL A 124 -4.67 -3.02 15.24
C VAL A 124 -5.94 -2.42 14.63
N VAL A 125 -5.98 -1.09 14.59
CA VAL A 125 -6.92 -0.34 13.76
C VAL A 125 -6.12 0.60 12.86
N MET A 126 -6.45 0.59 11.58
CA MET A 126 -5.89 1.49 10.58
C MET A 126 -6.96 2.50 10.17
N GLU A 127 -6.63 3.78 10.24
CA GLU A 127 -7.48 4.87 9.80
C GLU A 127 -6.79 5.61 8.66
N GLU A 128 -7.58 6.05 7.68
CA GLU A 128 -7.13 6.92 6.61
C GLU A 128 -8.11 8.08 6.39
N TRP A 129 -7.56 9.23 6.02
CA TRP A 129 -8.31 10.39 5.56
C TRP A 129 -7.72 10.84 4.23
N ILE A 130 -8.56 11.01 3.22
CA ILE A 130 -8.16 11.44 1.88
C ILE A 130 -8.93 12.72 1.55
N GLU A 131 -8.25 13.70 0.98
CA GLU A 131 -8.83 14.92 0.44
C GLU A 131 -8.19 15.28 -0.90
N LEU A 132 -9.02 15.56 -1.92
CA LEU A 132 -8.57 16.06 -3.21
C LEU A 132 -8.54 17.59 -3.23
N ARG A 133 -7.35 18.17 -3.42
CA ARG A 133 -7.12 19.62 -3.55
C ARG A 133 -6.37 19.89 -4.84
N GLU A 134 -6.97 20.63 -5.76
CA GLU A 134 -6.38 20.89 -7.08
C GLU A 134 -5.94 19.57 -7.75
N ARG A 135 -4.65 19.41 -8.06
CA ARG A 135 -4.06 18.20 -8.63
C ARG A 135 -3.43 17.25 -7.61
N VAL A 136 -3.73 17.42 -6.32
CA VAL A 136 -3.11 16.70 -5.21
C VAL A 136 -4.15 15.88 -4.44
N ALA A 137 -3.81 14.62 -4.16
CA ALA A 137 -4.47 13.83 -3.14
C ALA A 137 -3.68 13.95 -1.83
N HIS A 138 -4.22 14.65 -0.84
CA HIS A 138 -3.66 14.70 0.49
C HIS A 138 -4.17 13.51 1.30
N ILE A 139 -3.27 12.66 1.75
CA ILE A 139 -3.60 11.43 2.45
C ILE A 139 -2.95 11.45 3.83
N ARG A 140 -3.76 11.24 4.87
CA ARG A 140 -3.29 11.04 6.25
C ARG A 140 -3.59 9.62 6.67
N PHE A 141 -2.56 8.93 7.16
CA PHE A 141 -2.69 7.61 7.75
C PHE A 141 -2.49 7.66 9.26
N LYS A 142 -3.18 6.79 9.98
CA LYS A 142 -2.97 6.55 11.41
C LYS A 142 -3.20 5.09 11.71
N MET A 143 -2.19 4.45 12.27
CA MET A 143 -2.32 3.13 12.87
C MET A 143 -2.37 3.26 14.39
N THR A 144 -3.29 2.54 15.02
CA THR A 144 -3.37 2.37 16.47
C THR A 144 -3.17 0.89 16.78
N CYS A 145 -2.15 0.56 17.58
CA CYS A 145 -1.92 -0.79 18.11
C CYS A 145 -2.04 -0.74 19.63
N SER A 146 -2.90 -1.55 20.24
CA SER A 146 -3.12 -1.50 21.70
C SER A 146 -3.55 -2.85 22.29
N GLU A 147 -3.06 -3.16 23.50
CA GLU A 147 -3.46 -4.35 24.25
C GLU A 147 -4.97 -4.39 24.55
N ALA A 148 -5.60 -3.24 24.79
CA ALA A 148 -7.04 -3.15 25.08
C ALA A 148 -7.92 -3.69 23.93
N ARG A 149 -7.47 -3.60 22.66
CA ARG A 149 -8.23 -4.09 21.51
C ARG A 149 -8.03 -5.58 21.20
N ALA A 150 -7.00 -6.20 21.78
CA ALA A 150 -6.80 -7.64 21.68
C ALA A 150 -7.90 -8.47 22.36
N GLY A 151 -8.58 -7.89 23.36
CA GLY A 151 -9.59 -8.58 24.16
C GLY A 151 -10.97 -8.74 23.51
N ASP A 152 -11.29 -7.93 22.50
CA ASP A 152 -12.64 -7.84 21.92
C ASP A 152 -12.90 -8.83 20.77
N LEU A 153 -11.86 -9.53 20.29
CA LEU A 153 -11.96 -10.51 19.21
C LEU A 153 -11.04 -11.70 19.53
N GLN A 154 -11.59 -12.91 19.49
CA GLN A 154 -10.83 -14.15 19.66
C GLN A 154 -9.75 -14.23 18.58
N SER A 155 -8.49 -13.96 18.92
CA SER A 155 -7.37 -14.19 18.02
C SER A 155 -7.17 -15.71 17.83
N PRO A 156 -7.20 -16.23 16.59
CA PRO A 156 -7.11 -17.68 16.34
C PRO A 156 -5.72 -18.27 16.62
N SER A 157 -4.74 -17.46 17.05
CA SER A 157 -3.34 -17.90 17.10
C SER A 157 -2.86 -18.52 18.42
N LYS A 158 -3.70 -18.68 19.47
CA LYS A 158 -3.34 -19.50 20.66
C LYS A 158 -4.55 -20.16 21.34
N PRO A 159 -4.58 -21.50 21.50
CA PRO A 159 -5.67 -22.22 22.19
C PRO A 159 -5.71 -22.02 23.72
N ASP A 160 -4.69 -21.42 24.33
CA ASP A 160 -4.38 -21.58 25.76
C ASP A 160 -4.05 -20.29 26.54
N GLY A 161 -4.50 -19.13 26.06
CA GLY A 161 -4.65 -17.94 26.93
C GLY A 161 -3.93 -16.68 26.47
N GLY A 162 -4.71 -15.60 26.31
CA GLY A 162 -4.28 -14.21 26.21
C GLY A 162 -3.43 -13.87 24.99
N TYR A 163 -4.06 -13.27 23.97
CA TYR A 163 -3.29 -12.53 22.96
C TYR A 163 -2.71 -11.27 23.61
N LYS A 164 -1.41 -11.27 23.90
CA LYS A 164 -0.67 -10.06 24.25
C LYS A 164 0.14 -9.65 23.03
N PRO A 165 -0.09 -8.48 22.42
CA PRO A 165 0.72 -8.03 21.30
C PRO A 165 2.19 -7.91 21.76
N PRO A 166 3.15 -8.52 21.04
CA PRO A 166 4.54 -8.46 21.42
C PRO A 166 5.06 -7.02 21.28
N ALA A 167 6.03 -6.63 22.12
CA ALA A 167 6.76 -5.39 21.88
C ALA A 167 7.43 -5.46 20.49
N HIS A 168 7.19 -4.45 19.67
CA HIS A 168 7.78 -4.36 18.34
C HIS A 168 9.03 -3.48 18.39
N PRO A 169 10.22 -4.02 18.06
CA PRO A 169 11.43 -3.21 17.98
C PRO A 169 11.34 -2.25 16.80
N PRO A 170 12.09 -1.13 16.82
CA PRO A 170 12.13 -0.24 15.68
C PRO A 170 12.56 -0.97 14.40
N ALA A 171 11.87 -0.70 13.30
CA ALA A 171 12.14 -1.33 12.01
C ALA A 171 11.94 -0.35 10.86
N HIS A 172 12.59 -0.59 9.72
CA HIS A 172 12.31 0.14 8.50
C HIS A 172 10.86 -0.11 8.07
N GLN A 173 10.10 0.97 7.98
CA GLN A 173 8.73 1.02 7.49
C GLN A 173 8.72 1.70 6.13
N GLU A 174 7.90 1.18 5.23
CA GLU A 174 7.56 1.82 3.97
C GLU A 174 6.35 2.73 4.19
N LEU A 175 6.48 4.01 3.88
CA LEU A 175 5.47 5.03 4.19
C LEU A 175 4.65 5.46 2.96
N PRO A 176 3.51 4.80 2.75
CA PRO A 176 3.37 3.56 2.00
C PRO A 176 4.20 3.45 0.71
N ALA A 177 4.37 2.23 0.24
CA ALA A 177 4.82 1.98 -1.12
C ALA A 177 3.85 2.53 -2.17
N VAL A 178 4.41 3.01 -3.28
CA VAL A 178 3.69 3.43 -4.47
C VAL A 178 4.19 2.63 -5.66
N PHE A 179 3.26 1.92 -6.29
CA PHE A 179 3.48 1.18 -7.52
C PHE A 179 2.88 1.97 -8.67
N ALA A 180 3.70 2.76 -9.36
CA ALA A 180 3.30 3.45 -10.57
C ALA A 180 3.21 2.47 -11.76
N ASP A 181 2.38 2.81 -12.75
CA ASP A 181 2.34 2.12 -14.04
C ASP A 181 3.76 2.05 -14.63
N PHE A 182 4.14 0.87 -15.12
CA PHE A 182 5.44 0.63 -15.74
C PHE A 182 5.76 1.59 -16.91
N ALA A 183 4.74 2.16 -17.55
CA ALA A 183 4.89 3.19 -18.58
C ALA A 183 5.57 4.48 -18.06
N LEU A 184 5.49 4.76 -16.75
CA LEU A 184 6.20 5.86 -16.10
C LEU A 184 7.61 5.39 -15.73
N THR A 185 8.59 5.73 -16.56
CA THR A 185 9.91 5.07 -16.56
C THR A 185 10.95 5.81 -15.74
N ASN A 186 10.91 7.14 -15.73
CA ASN A 186 11.99 7.97 -15.21
C ASN A 186 11.70 8.36 -13.76
N LEU A 187 12.55 7.94 -12.84
CA LEU A 187 12.53 8.43 -11.46
C LEU A 187 13.21 9.80 -11.41
N VAL A 188 12.53 10.78 -10.81
CA VAL A 188 12.99 12.17 -10.69
C VAL A 188 12.85 12.63 -9.24
N TYR A 189 13.89 13.23 -8.69
CA TYR A 189 13.89 13.78 -7.34
C TYR A 189 15.04 14.78 -7.16
N TYR A 190 14.97 15.58 -6.10
CA TYR A 190 16.09 16.44 -5.69
C TYR A 190 16.92 15.76 -4.61
N ASN A 191 18.24 15.71 -4.80
CA ASN A 191 19.19 15.19 -3.81
C ASN A 191 20.39 16.11 -3.54
N GLY A 192 20.29 17.39 -3.88
CA GLY A 192 21.31 18.38 -3.53
C GLY A 192 21.25 18.77 -2.05
N THR A 193 22.16 19.64 -1.61
CA THR A 193 22.25 20.07 -0.20
C THR A 193 21.54 21.40 0.09
N ALA A 194 20.94 22.02 -0.93
CA ALA A 194 20.26 23.32 -0.85
C ALA A 194 18.78 23.17 -1.28
N PRO A 195 17.93 22.53 -0.44
CA PRO A 195 16.55 22.22 -0.82
C PRO A 195 15.73 23.50 -1.07
N TRP A 196 14.75 23.40 -1.96
CA TRP A 196 13.79 24.46 -2.31
C TRP A 196 14.42 25.67 -3.02
N THR A 197 15.55 25.47 -3.70
CA THR A 197 16.25 26.50 -4.47
C THR A 197 16.11 26.35 -5.98
N GLY A 198 15.42 25.30 -6.45
CA GLY A 198 15.32 24.99 -7.88
C GLY A 198 16.61 24.45 -8.49
N GLY A 199 17.49 23.86 -7.67
CA GLY A 199 18.72 23.22 -8.14
C GLY A 199 18.47 22.02 -9.06
N ALA A 200 19.54 21.48 -9.65
CA ALA A 200 19.44 20.38 -10.61
C ALA A 200 18.79 19.13 -9.99
N LEU A 201 17.82 18.56 -10.71
CA LEU A 201 17.16 17.32 -10.34
C LEU A 201 18.00 16.11 -10.74
N THR A 202 17.99 15.09 -9.90
CA THR A 202 18.46 13.74 -10.26
C THR A 202 17.41 13.05 -11.11
N ARG A 203 17.85 12.41 -12.20
CA ARG A 203 17.03 11.56 -13.07
C ARG A 203 17.68 10.21 -13.27
N ARG A 204 16.93 9.12 -13.08
CA ARG A 204 17.43 7.74 -13.24
C ARG A 204 16.32 6.81 -13.74
N VAL A 205 16.71 5.67 -14.29
CA VAL A 205 15.81 4.53 -14.53
C VAL A 205 16.27 3.41 -13.59
N PRO A 206 15.59 3.19 -12.46
CA PRO A 206 15.99 2.16 -11.51
C PRO A 206 15.97 0.76 -12.12
N GLY A 207 16.90 -0.09 -11.67
CA GLY A 207 16.96 -1.50 -11.98
C GLY A 207 16.11 -2.36 -11.05
N TRP A 208 16.45 -3.64 -11.01
CA TRP A 208 15.92 -4.63 -10.07
C TRP A 208 17.11 -5.35 -9.41
N PRO A 209 17.09 -5.62 -8.09
CA PRO A 209 16.03 -5.36 -7.11
C PRO A 209 16.08 -3.91 -6.57
N ASN A 210 15.61 -3.68 -5.34
CA ASN A 210 15.62 -2.39 -4.64
C ASN A 210 16.98 -1.67 -4.69
N GLU A 211 16.94 -0.43 -5.16
CA GLU A 211 17.95 0.60 -4.97
C GLU A 211 17.50 1.57 -3.86
N TYR A 212 18.42 2.40 -3.36
CA TYR A 212 18.18 3.33 -2.25
C TYR A 212 18.88 4.66 -2.49
N ASP A 213 18.25 5.75 -2.02
CA ASP A 213 18.89 7.05 -1.82
C ASP A 213 18.47 7.61 -0.45
N LYS A 214 19.42 8.19 0.28
CA LYS A 214 19.24 8.70 1.65
C LYS A 214 19.25 10.22 1.73
N GLN A 215 19.34 10.89 0.59
CA GLN A 215 19.51 12.34 0.50
C GLN A 215 18.36 13.01 -0.26
N LEU A 216 17.12 12.57 -0.08
CA LEU A 216 15.95 13.27 -0.63
C LEU A 216 15.61 14.48 0.24
N THR A 217 16.40 15.55 0.13
CA THR A 217 16.32 16.73 1.02
C THR A 217 15.04 17.55 0.85
N GLU A 218 14.31 17.36 -0.26
CA GLU A 218 12.99 17.94 -0.48
C GLU A 218 11.84 16.94 -0.19
N ASN A 219 12.17 15.71 0.22
CA ASN A 219 11.25 14.64 0.63
C ASN A 219 10.19 14.23 -0.42
N TRP A 220 10.45 14.49 -1.71
CA TRP A 220 9.60 14.04 -2.82
C TRP A 220 10.39 13.27 -3.85
N ALA A 221 9.71 12.37 -4.56
CA ALA A 221 10.17 11.73 -5.78
C ALA A 221 8.98 11.53 -6.74
N ALA A 222 9.26 11.41 -8.03
CA ALA A 222 8.25 11.22 -9.06
C ALA A 222 8.68 10.17 -10.07
N TYR A 223 7.71 9.39 -10.58
CA TYR A 223 7.88 8.64 -11.82
C TYR A 223 7.16 9.36 -12.96
N VAL A 224 7.90 9.66 -14.02
CA VAL A 224 7.41 10.37 -15.20
C VAL A 224 7.67 9.61 -16.49
N ASP A 225 6.86 9.89 -17.52
CA ASP A 225 7.07 9.41 -18.88
C ASP A 225 8.18 10.22 -19.61
N ALA A 226 8.36 9.97 -20.90
CA ALA A 226 9.35 10.67 -21.72
C ALA A 226 9.04 12.16 -21.96
N ARG A 227 7.87 12.65 -21.55
CA ARG A 227 7.42 14.04 -21.69
C ARG A 227 7.39 14.77 -20.35
N ASP A 228 8.06 14.21 -19.33
CA ASP A 228 8.07 14.71 -17.95
C ASP A 228 6.65 14.80 -17.32
N TRP A 229 5.72 13.94 -17.75
CA TRP A 229 4.37 13.84 -17.16
C TRP A 229 4.22 12.54 -16.36
N GLY A 230 3.66 12.61 -15.16
CA GLY A 230 3.47 11.42 -14.33
C GLY A 230 3.00 11.69 -12.91
N LEU A 231 3.48 10.88 -11.97
CA LEU A 231 3.04 10.84 -10.59
C LEU A 231 4.18 11.22 -9.63
N GLY A 232 3.93 12.22 -8.79
CA GLY A 232 4.80 12.60 -7.68
C GLY A 232 4.28 12.10 -6.34
N VAL A 233 5.20 11.78 -5.44
CA VAL A 233 4.93 11.37 -4.05
C VAL A 233 5.77 12.24 -3.15
N PHE A 234 5.14 12.88 -2.17
CA PHE A 234 5.77 13.75 -1.18
C PHE A 234 5.43 13.28 0.22
N VAL A 235 6.44 12.97 1.02
CA VAL A 235 6.27 12.51 2.41
C VAL A 235 7.14 13.37 3.34
N PRO A 236 6.59 14.48 3.89
CA PRO A 236 7.35 15.46 4.65
C PRO A 236 8.16 14.86 5.79
N GLY A 237 9.46 15.16 5.86
CA GLY A 237 10.39 14.69 6.89
C GLY A 237 11.03 13.33 6.62
N THR A 238 10.86 12.76 5.41
CA THR A 238 11.46 11.49 5.01
C THR A 238 12.55 11.72 3.96
N THR A 239 13.80 11.47 4.32
CA THR A 239 14.96 11.68 3.43
C THR A 239 15.48 10.41 2.77
N GLU A 240 15.04 9.23 3.23
CA GLU A 240 15.40 7.93 2.67
C GLU A 240 14.26 7.37 1.83
N MET A 241 14.59 6.86 0.65
CA MET A 241 13.65 6.27 -0.31
C MET A 241 14.27 5.01 -0.90
N THR A 242 13.46 3.97 -1.07
CA THR A 242 13.80 2.82 -1.91
C THR A 242 13.01 2.86 -3.21
N PHE A 243 13.57 2.32 -4.28
CA PHE A 243 12.93 2.29 -5.59
C PHE A 243 13.45 1.12 -6.43
N TYR A 244 12.63 0.62 -7.34
CA TYR A 244 13.01 -0.37 -8.34
C TYR A 244 12.05 -0.34 -9.53
N ARG A 245 12.38 -1.05 -10.59
CA ARG A 245 11.43 -1.38 -11.66
C ARG A 245 11.33 -2.88 -11.86
N HIS A 246 10.11 -3.40 -11.84
CA HIS A 246 9.84 -4.79 -12.16
C HIS A 246 9.35 -4.87 -13.62
N PRO A 247 10.05 -5.60 -14.51
CA PRO A 247 9.66 -5.66 -15.92
C PRO A 247 8.36 -6.42 -16.10
N GLY A 248 7.53 -5.99 -17.06
CA GLY A 248 6.31 -6.68 -17.42
C GLY A 248 5.38 -5.81 -18.25
N LYS A 249 4.18 -6.33 -18.54
CA LYS A 249 3.15 -5.56 -19.25
C LYS A 249 2.77 -4.30 -18.43
N PRO A 250 2.68 -3.11 -19.05
CA PRO A 250 2.22 -1.89 -18.38
C PRO A 250 0.70 -1.92 -18.12
N GLY A 251 0.21 -0.90 -17.42
CA GLY A 251 -1.20 -0.73 -17.07
C GLY A 251 -1.54 -1.19 -15.64
N PRO A 252 -2.78 -0.92 -15.18
CA PRO A 252 -3.19 -1.14 -13.80
C PRO A 252 -3.16 -2.61 -13.36
N ALA A 253 -3.52 -3.52 -14.26
CA ALA A 253 -3.47 -4.98 -14.03
C ALA A 253 -2.25 -5.65 -14.71
N GLY A 254 -1.29 -4.86 -15.18
CA GLY A 254 -0.08 -5.38 -15.83
C GLY A 254 0.94 -5.89 -14.81
N GLY A 255 1.72 -6.91 -15.15
CA GLY A 255 2.72 -7.45 -14.22
C GLY A 255 3.88 -6.47 -13.92
N GLY A 256 4.15 -5.54 -14.84
CA GLY A 256 5.25 -4.58 -14.70
C GLY A 256 4.86 -3.37 -13.83
N CYS A 257 5.81 -2.81 -13.09
CA CYS A 257 5.60 -1.60 -12.29
C CYS A 257 6.89 -0.80 -12.09
N SER A 258 6.72 0.49 -11.83
CA SER A 258 7.76 1.38 -11.31
C SER A 258 7.45 1.67 -9.85
N TYR A 259 8.33 1.22 -8.96
CA TYR A 259 8.10 1.25 -7.51
C TYR A 259 8.97 2.30 -6.83
N LEU A 260 8.38 2.98 -5.85
CA LEU A 260 9.10 3.73 -4.83
C LEU A 260 8.42 3.57 -3.47
N ALA A 261 9.19 3.66 -2.39
CA ALA A 261 8.66 3.75 -1.04
C ALA A 261 9.56 4.64 -0.16
N PRO A 262 9.00 5.67 0.50
CA PRO A 262 9.73 6.44 1.50
C PRO A 262 9.98 5.57 2.72
N ILE A 263 11.19 5.62 3.29
CA ILE A 263 11.60 4.77 4.40
C ILE A 263 11.78 5.59 5.67
N ARG A 264 11.19 5.12 6.78
CA ARG A 264 11.55 5.56 8.12
C ARG A 264 11.72 4.38 9.06
N THR A 265 12.65 4.53 9.99
CA THR A 265 12.70 3.66 11.16
C THR A 265 11.75 4.22 12.22
N LEU A 266 10.71 3.47 12.53
CA LEU A 266 9.74 3.74 13.61
C LEU A 266 9.85 2.61 14.63
#